data_AF-A0A3P8C639-F1
#
_entry.id   AF-A0A3P8C639-F1
#
_cell.length_a   1.000
_cell.length_b   1.000
_cell.length_c   1.000
_cell.angle_alpha   90.00
_cell.angle_beta   90.00
_cell.angle_gamma   90.00
#
_symmetry.space_group_name_H-M   'P 1'
#
loop_
_entity.id
_entity.type
_entity.pdbx_description
1 polymer ?
#
loop_
_entity_poly.entity_id
_entity_poly.type
_entity_poly.pdbx_seq_one_letter_code
_entity_poly.pdbx_strand_id
1 'polypeptide(L)'
;MFCVGTPVLDNPLILQYILLHFQDDPSKYDNALTEIINLNHSFADVETACALKRYYAQLLMMKNRFPMEEGDPIKVLFCWYDRAMDIAHSATYDDIGFELACVMYNIGAVHASIAVNEARESEDSIKNAFMHYQYAAWPLQYLRDKMNASKYASVDFDKELLTFFVNVLLGQAQECLLEKSLIDHRSNLVVARLAIHLRDRYQECLRHLENSNLCDYVSSQKYKVGWPF
;
A
#
# COMPACT_ATOMS: atom_id res chain seq x y z
N MET A 1 -2.83 -0.94 8.19
CA MET A 1 -2.53 0.51 8.24
C MET A 1 -3.66 1.19 7.48
N PHE A 2 -4.54 1.93 8.16
CA PHE A 2 -5.59 2.73 7.51
C PHE A 2 -5.84 3.96 8.38
N CYS A 3 -5.47 5.13 7.88
CA CYS A 3 -5.87 6.45 8.40
C CYS A 3 -6.10 7.37 7.19
N VAL A 4 -6.91 8.41 7.34
CA VAL A 4 -7.90 8.85 6.35
C VAL A 4 -7.52 10.21 5.74
N GLY A 5 -7.63 10.34 4.41
CA GLY A 5 -7.68 11.62 3.69
C GLY A 5 -9.04 12.30 3.81
N THR A 6 -9.08 13.64 3.93
CA THR A 6 -10.33 14.41 3.89
C THR A 6 -11.08 14.20 2.56
N PRO A 7 -12.42 14.03 2.56
CA PRO A 7 -13.19 13.74 1.34
C PRO A 7 -13.04 14.85 0.30
N VAL A 8 -12.63 14.47 -0.91
CA VAL A 8 -12.18 15.36 -1.99
C VAL A 8 -13.32 16.23 -2.53
N LEU A 9 -14.52 15.67 -2.72
CA LEU A 9 -15.63 16.36 -3.39
C LEU A 9 -16.51 17.22 -2.46
N ASP A 10 -16.37 17.11 -1.14
CA ASP A 10 -16.92 18.11 -0.21
C ASP A 10 -16.17 19.46 -0.34
N ASN A 11 -15.10 19.50 -1.14
CA ASN A 11 -14.37 20.72 -1.40
C ASN A 11 -15.19 21.67 -2.31
N PRO A 12 -15.55 22.88 -1.83
CA PRO A 12 -16.38 23.82 -2.56
C PRO A 12 -15.77 24.27 -3.89
N LEU A 13 -14.45 24.22 -4.06
CA LEU A 13 -13.78 24.56 -5.32
C LEU A 13 -14.07 23.54 -6.43
N ILE A 14 -14.13 22.25 -6.09
CA ILE A 14 -14.47 21.21 -7.06
C ILE A 14 -15.94 21.31 -7.45
N LEU A 15 -16.83 21.48 -6.48
CA LEU A 15 -18.26 21.68 -6.74
C LEU A 15 -18.48 22.89 -7.66
N GLN A 16 -17.81 24.00 -7.37
CA GLN A 16 -17.86 25.21 -8.19
C GLN A 16 -17.31 24.98 -9.60
N TYR A 17 -16.21 24.25 -9.76
CA TYR A 17 -15.66 23.97 -11.09
C TYR A 17 -16.52 23.00 -11.90
N ILE A 18 -17.11 21.98 -11.26
CA ILE A 18 -18.09 21.08 -11.90
C ILE A 18 -19.27 21.90 -12.45
N LEU A 19 -19.82 22.80 -11.64
CA LEU A 19 -20.93 23.66 -12.03
C LEU A 19 -20.56 24.62 -13.16
N LEU A 20 -19.38 25.25 -13.08
CA LEU A 20 -18.97 26.28 -14.04
C LEU A 20 -18.49 25.71 -15.38
N HIS A 21 -17.76 24.59 -15.37
CA HIS A 21 -17.07 24.07 -16.56
C HIS A 21 -17.75 22.83 -17.17
N PHE A 22 -18.44 22.02 -16.37
CA PHE A 22 -19.09 20.80 -16.85
C PHE A 22 -20.62 20.90 -16.88
N GLN A 23 -21.21 21.92 -16.24
CA GLN A 23 -22.66 22.10 -16.12
C GLN A 23 -23.37 20.84 -15.59
N ASP A 24 -22.68 20.07 -14.75
CA ASP A 24 -23.15 18.81 -14.21
C ASP A 24 -23.52 18.97 -12.73
N ASP A 25 -24.34 18.06 -12.21
CA ASP A 25 -24.77 18.06 -10.82
C ASP A 25 -23.72 17.36 -9.94
N PRO A 26 -23.09 18.06 -8.98
CA PRO A 26 -22.08 17.46 -8.12
C PRO A 26 -22.60 16.34 -7.20
N SER A 27 -23.89 16.29 -6.89
CA SER A 27 -24.48 15.24 -6.04
C SER A 27 -24.40 13.84 -6.64
N LYS A 28 -24.15 13.74 -7.96
CA LYS A 28 -23.94 12.46 -8.66
C LYS A 28 -22.71 11.69 -8.16
N TYR A 29 -21.80 12.35 -7.43
CA TYR A 29 -20.55 11.77 -6.94
C TYR A 29 -20.59 11.38 -5.45
N ASP A 30 -21.69 11.63 -4.73
CA ASP A 30 -21.83 11.42 -3.27
C ASP A 30 -21.68 9.96 -2.83
N ASN A 31 -22.15 9.02 -3.65
CA ASN A 31 -22.05 7.59 -3.33
C ASN A 31 -20.59 7.11 -3.31
N ALA A 32 -19.76 7.62 -4.24
CA ALA A 32 -18.34 7.31 -4.27
C ALA A 32 -17.63 7.85 -3.02
N LEU A 33 -17.99 9.05 -2.57
CA LEU A 33 -17.44 9.67 -1.35
C LEU A 33 -17.78 8.89 -0.09
N THR A 34 -19.04 8.46 0.02
CA THR A 34 -19.52 7.69 1.16
C THR A 34 -18.76 6.35 1.25
N GLU A 35 -18.47 5.72 0.12
CA GLU A 35 -17.67 4.49 0.07
C GLU A 35 -16.25 4.71 0.58
N ILE A 36 -15.61 5.83 0.23
CA ILE A 36 -14.25 6.18 0.67
C ILE A 36 -14.18 6.46 2.17
N ILE A 37 -15.13 7.25 2.70
CA ILE A 37 -15.21 7.59 4.13
C ILE A 37 -15.43 6.32 4.98
N ASN A 38 -16.18 5.35 4.46
CA ASN A 38 -16.47 4.12 5.18
C ASN A 38 -15.29 3.13 5.26
N LEU A 39 -14.20 3.35 4.50
CA LEU A 39 -12.99 2.53 4.59
C LEU A 39 -12.24 2.69 5.93
N ASN A 40 -12.62 3.68 6.75
CA ASN A 40 -12.01 4.01 8.05
C ASN A 40 -12.14 2.91 9.11
N HIS A 41 -13.10 2.01 8.95
CA HIS A 41 -13.43 0.97 9.93
C HIS A 41 -13.32 -0.45 9.38
N SER A 42 -12.85 -0.60 8.14
CA SER A 42 -12.83 -1.90 7.48
C SER A 42 -11.61 -2.73 7.89
N PHE A 43 -11.83 -4.03 8.03
CA PHE A 43 -10.75 -4.99 8.19
C PHE A 43 -9.94 -5.08 6.90
N ALA A 44 -8.67 -5.49 6.98
CA ALA A 44 -7.88 -5.71 5.77
C ALA A 44 -8.38 -6.97 5.04
N ASP A 45 -9.35 -6.79 4.14
CA ASP A 45 -10.02 -7.83 3.36
C ASP A 45 -10.06 -7.48 1.86
N VAL A 46 -10.59 -8.41 1.06
CA VAL A 46 -10.64 -8.29 -0.40
C VAL A 46 -11.57 -7.15 -0.83
N GLU A 47 -12.65 -6.92 -0.09
CA GLU A 47 -13.61 -5.84 -0.28
C GLU A 47 -12.94 -4.48 -0.13
N THR A 48 -12.13 -4.30 0.92
CA THR A 48 -11.33 -3.10 1.17
C THR A 48 -10.31 -2.88 0.06
N ALA A 49 -9.62 -3.93 -0.39
CA ALA A 49 -8.71 -3.83 -1.53
C ALA A 49 -9.42 -3.41 -2.83
N CYS A 50 -10.64 -3.92 -3.06
CA CYS A 50 -11.47 -3.53 -4.21
C CYS A 50 -11.94 -2.07 -4.13
N ALA A 51 -12.39 -1.63 -2.96
CA ALA A 51 -12.83 -0.26 -2.74
C ALA A 51 -11.67 0.74 -2.92
N LEU A 52 -10.48 0.44 -2.41
CA LEU A 52 -9.29 1.27 -2.63
C LEU A 52 -8.90 1.35 -4.13
N LYS A 53 -9.02 0.25 -4.87
CA LYS A 53 -8.79 0.25 -6.33
C LYS A 53 -9.82 1.10 -7.07
N ARG A 54 -11.10 1.03 -6.69
CA ARG A 54 -12.16 1.89 -7.24
C ARG A 54 -11.87 3.36 -6.95
N TYR A 55 -11.48 3.67 -5.72
CA TYR A 55 -11.13 5.03 -5.33
C TYR A 55 -9.92 5.56 -6.10
N TYR A 56 -8.85 4.78 -6.21
CA TYR A 56 -7.67 5.14 -7.00
C TYR A 56 -8.04 5.44 -8.48
N ALA A 57 -8.91 4.63 -9.07
CA ALA A 57 -9.39 4.86 -10.44
C ALA A 57 -10.19 6.17 -10.56
N GLN A 58 -11.05 6.48 -9.59
CA GLN A 58 -11.81 7.74 -9.55
C GLN A 58 -10.88 8.95 -9.41
N LEU A 59 -9.87 8.88 -8.54
CA LEU A 59 -8.87 9.94 -8.40
C LEU A 59 -8.09 10.16 -9.69
N LEU A 60 -7.72 9.10 -10.42
CA LEU A 60 -7.10 9.24 -11.74
C LEU A 60 -8.03 9.92 -12.74
N MET A 61 -9.32 9.58 -12.74
CA MET A 61 -10.30 10.26 -13.59
C MET A 61 -10.46 11.73 -13.23
N MET A 62 -10.44 12.07 -11.94
CA MET A 62 -10.49 13.45 -11.45
C MET A 62 -9.24 14.22 -11.87
N LYS A 63 -8.05 13.68 -11.61
CA LYS A 63 -6.76 14.27 -12.02
C LYS A 63 -6.72 14.60 -13.51
N ASN A 64 -7.31 13.75 -14.35
CA ASN A 64 -7.34 13.96 -15.80
C ASN A 64 -8.39 15.00 -16.26
N ARG A 65 -9.34 15.39 -15.40
CA ARG A 65 -10.44 16.31 -15.73
C ARG A 65 -10.32 17.67 -15.04
N PHE A 66 -9.70 17.71 -13.88
CA PHE A 66 -9.60 18.88 -13.02
C PHE A 66 -8.12 19.21 -12.79
N PRO A 67 -7.67 20.46 -12.99
CA PRO A 67 -6.35 20.89 -12.58
C PRO A 67 -6.28 20.93 -11.04
N MET A 68 -5.72 19.87 -10.46
CA MET A 68 -5.64 19.60 -9.01
C MET A 68 -4.22 19.21 -8.56
N GLU A 69 -3.21 19.38 -9.42
CA GLU A 69 -1.82 19.18 -9.05
C GLU A 69 -1.27 20.40 -8.30
N GLU A 70 -0.07 20.26 -7.74
CA GLU A 70 0.62 21.35 -7.05
C GLU A 70 0.74 22.60 -7.95
N GLY A 71 0.18 23.72 -7.50
CA GLY A 71 0.16 24.99 -8.24
C GLY A 71 -1.08 25.24 -9.10
N ASP A 72 -2.00 24.27 -9.21
CA ASP A 72 -3.22 24.41 -9.97
C ASP A 72 -4.32 25.22 -9.25
N PRO A 73 -5.30 25.78 -10.00
CA PRO A 73 -6.36 26.61 -9.45
C PRO A 73 -7.40 25.87 -8.58
N ILE A 74 -7.58 24.55 -8.74
CA ILE A 74 -8.58 23.75 -7.98
C ILE A 74 -7.87 22.80 -7.02
N LYS A 75 -6.92 23.33 -6.26
CA LYS A 75 -6.19 22.52 -5.30
C LYS A 75 -7.06 22.07 -4.13
N VAL A 76 -6.91 20.80 -3.76
CA VAL A 76 -7.55 20.19 -2.59
C VAL A 76 -6.47 19.78 -1.62
N LEU A 77 -6.65 20.11 -0.35
CA LEU A 77 -5.77 19.64 0.71
C LEU A 77 -6.10 18.18 1.04
N PHE A 78 -5.09 17.33 0.93
CA PHE A 78 -5.13 15.93 1.31
C PHE A 78 -4.24 15.74 2.53
N CYS A 79 -4.77 15.13 3.59
CA CYS A 79 -4.08 14.96 4.86
C CYS A 79 -4.05 13.47 5.24
N TRP A 80 -2.87 12.90 5.44
CA TRP A 80 -2.68 11.51 5.85
C TRP A 80 -1.86 11.44 7.13
N TYR A 81 -2.16 10.46 7.99
CA TYR A 81 -1.46 10.26 9.26
C TYR A 81 -0.54 9.05 9.17
N ASP A 82 0.72 9.23 9.56
CA ASP A 82 1.66 8.13 9.75
C ASP A 82 1.39 7.44 11.10
N ARG A 83 1.21 6.11 11.08
CA ARG A 83 0.97 5.29 12.29
C ARG A 83 2.24 4.58 12.78
N ALA A 84 3.31 4.54 11.99
CA ALA A 84 4.58 3.92 12.36
C ALA A 84 5.39 4.78 13.34
N MET A 85 5.06 6.07 13.43
CA MET A 85 5.60 7.01 14.39
C MET A 85 4.56 7.24 15.50
N ASP A 86 4.90 6.92 16.76
CA ASP A 86 4.10 7.23 17.97
C ASP A 86 3.83 8.73 18.18
N ILE A 87 4.18 9.58 17.21
CA ILE A 87 4.03 11.03 17.24
C ILE A 87 3.16 11.40 16.04
N ALA A 88 2.00 11.99 16.31
CA ALA A 88 1.01 12.48 15.35
C ALA A 88 1.60 13.48 14.33
N HIS A 89 2.35 12.98 13.34
CA HIS A 89 2.78 13.73 12.17
C HIS A 89 1.80 13.41 11.05
N SER A 90 0.91 14.36 10.79
CA SER A 90 0.11 14.34 9.57
C SER A 90 0.93 14.94 8.42
N ALA A 91 1.01 14.23 7.30
CA ALA A 91 1.49 14.76 6.05
C ALA A 91 0.31 15.40 5.30
N THR A 92 0.42 16.68 4.96
CA THR A 92 -0.62 17.42 4.25
C THR A 92 -0.06 18.06 2.99
N TYR A 93 -0.68 17.78 1.85
CA TYR A 93 -0.30 18.33 0.54
C TYR A 93 -1.54 18.76 -0.22
N ASP A 94 -1.43 19.85 -0.98
CA ASP A 94 -2.46 20.36 -1.88
C ASP A 94 -2.31 19.82 -3.31
N ASP A 95 -2.05 18.51 -3.43
CA ASP A 95 -1.74 17.83 -4.69
C ASP A 95 -2.43 16.45 -4.76
N ILE A 96 -3.27 16.23 -5.77
CA ILE A 96 -3.93 14.94 -6.01
C ILE A 96 -2.94 13.77 -6.23
N GLY A 97 -1.72 14.06 -6.66
CA GLY A 97 -0.64 13.08 -6.73
C GLY A 97 -0.28 12.48 -5.37
N PHE A 98 -0.40 13.25 -4.29
CA PHE A 98 -0.13 12.78 -2.93
C PHE A 98 -1.18 11.77 -2.48
N GLU A 99 -2.45 12.09 -2.73
CA GLU A 99 -3.57 11.19 -2.46
C GLU A 99 -3.43 9.87 -3.22
N LEU A 100 -3.14 9.95 -4.53
CA LEU A 100 -2.90 8.76 -5.37
C LEU A 100 -1.76 7.90 -4.80
N ALA A 101 -0.66 8.52 -4.37
CA ALA A 101 0.48 7.83 -3.77
C ALA A 101 0.10 7.10 -2.47
N CYS A 102 -0.63 7.77 -1.57
CA CYS A 102 -1.10 7.19 -0.31
C CYS A 102 -2.04 6.00 -0.55
N VAL A 103 -3.01 6.15 -1.47
CA VAL A 103 -3.95 5.07 -1.81
C VAL A 103 -3.20 3.89 -2.43
N MET A 104 -2.23 4.12 -3.32
CA MET A 104 -1.40 3.06 -3.90
C MET A 104 -0.63 2.28 -2.83
N TYR A 105 -0.01 2.99 -1.88
CA TYR A 105 0.67 2.37 -0.74
C TYR A 105 -0.30 1.49 0.06
N ASN A 106 -1.48 2.00 0.38
CA ASN A 106 -2.49 1.27 1.14
C ASN A 106 -3.03 0.03 0.40
N ILE A 107 -3.20 0.08 -0.93
CA ILE A 107 -3.54 -1.13 -1.72
C ILE A 107 -2.48 -2.23 -1.49
N GLY A 108 -1.21 -1.85 -1.49
CA GLY A 108 -0.10 -2.76 -1.16
C GLY A 108 -0.23 -3.33 0.26
N ALA A 109 -0.43 -2.44 1.24
CA ALA A 109 -0.56 -2.81 2.65
C ALA A 109 -1.75 -3.74 2.95
N VAL A 110 -2.91 -3.53 2.30
CA VAL A 110 -4.08 -4.41 2.46
C VAL A 110 -3.75 -5.81 1.98
N HIS A 111 -3.18 -5.92 0.78
CA HIS A 111 -2.82 -7.21 0.21
C HIS A 111 -1.77 -7.93 1.06
N ALA A 112 -0.80 -7.22 1.62
CA ALA A 112 0.16 -7.81 2.56
C ALA A 112 -0.53 -8.34 3.82
N SER A 113 -1.47 -7.58 4.38
CA SER A 113 -2.23 -8.01 5.56
C SER A 113 -3.14 -9.20 5.28
N ILE A 114 -3.78 -9.28 4.12
CA ILE A 114 -4.56 -10.46 3.71
C ILE A 114 -3.63 -11.68 3.65
N ALA A 115 -2.49 -11.55 2.98
CA ALA A 115 -1.53 -12.66 2.81
C ALA A 115 -0.99 -13.21 4.14
N VAL A 116 -0.72 -12.33 5.11
CA VAL A 116 -0.24 -12.71 6.45
C VAL A 116 -1.31 -13.46 7.24
N ASN A 117 -2.58 -13.11 7.05
CA ASN A 117 -3.72 -13.70 7.77
C ASN A 117 -4.22 -15.01 7.15
N GLU A 118 -3.69 -15.41 5.99
CA GLU A 118 -3.94 -16.75 5.44
C GLU A 118 -3.27 -17.83 6.30
N ALA A 119 -4.03 -18.88 6.64
CA ALA A 119 -3.56 -19.94 7.53
C ALA A 119 -2.39 -20.76 6.94
N ARG A 120 -2.30 -20.84 5.60
CA ARG A 120 -1.28 -21.61 4.86
C ARG A 120 -1.21 -23.10 5.22
N GLU A 121 -2.33 -23.69 5.64
CA GLU A 121 -2.46 -25.12 5.99
C GLU A 121 -2.94 -25.99 4.81
N SER A 122 -3.46 -25.36 3.77
CA SER A 122 -3.99 -26.02 2.57
C SER A 122 -3.36 -25.47 1.30
N GLU A 123 -3.37 -26.26 0.21
CA GLU A 123 -2.84 -25.81 -1.08
C GLU A 123 -3.50 -24.51 -1.56
N ASP A 124 -4.81 -24.35 -1.33
CA ASP A 124 -5.55 -23.15 -1.73
C ASP A 124 -5.18 -21.93 -0.89
N SER A 125 -5.07 -22.07 0.44
CA SER A 125 -4.64 -20.96 1.32
C SER A 125 -3.21 -20.51 1.04
N ILE A 126 -2.30 -21.44 0.71
CA ILE A 126 -0.92 -21.14 0.31
C ILE A 126 -0.90 -20.40 -1.02
N LYS A 127 -1.67 -20.86 -2.01
CA LYS A 127 -1.82 -20.16 -3.30
C LYS A 127 -2.39 -18.76 -3.09
N ASN A 128 -3.38 -18.60 -2.21
CA ASN A 128 -3.98 -17.30 -1.95
C ASN A 128 -2.98 -16.33 -1.31
N ALA A 129 -2.24 -16.79 -0.29
CA ALA A 129 -1.17 -16.02 0.34
C ALA A 129 -0.09 -15.62 -0.69
N PHE A 130 0.35 -16.57 -1.52
CA PHE A 130 1.31 -16.33 -2.61
C PHE A 130 0.86 -15.23 -3.57
N MET A 131 -0.40 -15.28 -4.02
CA MET A 131 -0.94 -14.27 -4.93
C MET A 131 -1.02 -12.91 -4.24
N HIS A 132 -1.50 -12.86 -3.00
CA HIS A 132 -1.63 -11.60 -2.27
C HIS A 132 -0.29 -10.95 -1.93
N TYR A 133 0.76 -11.70 -1.60
CA TYR A 133 2.10 -11.13 -1.44
C TYR A 133 2.62 -10.47 -2.74
N GLN A 134 2.35 -11.08 -3.90
CA GLN A 134 2.72 -10.47 -5.18
C GLN A 134 1.86 -9.23 -5.50
N TYR A 135 0.56 -9.30 -5.21
CA TYR A 135 -0.35 -8.15 -5.34
C TYR A 135 -0.02 -7.01 -4.38
N ALA A 136 0.64 -7.30 -3.26
CA ALA A 136 1.16 -6.30 -2.33
C ALA A 136 2.45 -5.66 -2.84
N ALA A 137 3.34 -6.45 -3.46
CA ALA A 137 4.63 -5.97 -3.93
C ALA A 137 4.51 -4.98 -5.10
N TRP A 138 3.61 -5.24 -6.06
CA TRP A 138 3.50 -4.43 -7.27
C TRP A 138 3.13 -2.95 -7.01
N PRO A 139 2.12 -2.62 -6.18
CA PRO A 139 1.80 -1.23 -5.82
C PRO A 139 3.01 -0.47 -5.25
N LEU A 140 3.77 -1.10 -4.36
CA LEU A 140 4.96 -0.49 -3.74
C LEU A 140 6.09 -0.28 -4.75
N GLN A 141 6.29 -1.22 -5.69
CA GLN A 141 7.21 -1.05 -6.82
C GLN A 141 6.79 0.12 -7.71
N TYR A 142 5.49 0.21 -8.05
CA TYR A 142 4.96 1.27 -8.90
C TYR A 142 5.12 2.65 -8.24
N LEU A 143 4.84 2.73 -6.94
CA LEU A 143 5.04 3.92 -6.12
C LEU A 143 6.51 4.38 -6.16
N ARG A 144 7.45 3.43 -5.93
CA ARG A 144 8.90 3.68 -5.96
C ARG A 144 9.41 4.17 -7.32
N ASP A 145 8.96 3.53 -8.40
CA ASP A 145 9.59 3.64 -9.72
C ASP A 145 8.90 4.66 -10.65
N LYS A 146 7.59 4.91 -10.47
CA LYS A 146 6.77 5.63 -11.47
C LYS A 146 6.05 6.85 -10.95
N MET A 147 5.69 6.91 -9.67
CA MET A 147 4.82 7.97 -9.14
C MET A 147 5.56 9.23 -8.68
N ASN A 148 6.90 9.24 -8.68
CA ASN A 148 7.73 10.33 -8.15
C ASN A 148 7.34 10.71 -6.71
N ALA A 149 6.93 9.74 -5.89
CA ALA A 149 6.37 9.96 -4.55
C ALA A 149 7.40 10.52 -3.55
N SER A 150 8.70 10.41 -3.84
CA SER A 150 9.78 10.95 -3.01
C SER A 150 9.77 12.48 -2.90
N LYS A 151 8.94 13.19 -3.70
CA LYS A 151 8.74 14.64 -3.54
C LYS A 151 7.91 14.99 -2.29
N TYR A 152 7.12 14.05 -1.78
CA TYR A 152 6.38 14.22 -0.53
C TYR A 152 7.28 13.75 0.62
N ALA A 153 7.38 14.56 1.67
CA ALA A 153 8.17 14.30 2.86
C ALA A 153 7.46 13.28 3.77
N SER A 154 7.30 12.06 3.26
CA SER A 154 6.76 10.90 3.98
C SER A 154 7.79 9.78 3.99
N VAL A 155 8.05 9.21 5.17
CA VAL A 155 8.96 8.06 5.32
C VAL A 155 8.46 6.85 4.54
N ASP A 156 7.14 6.65 4.47
CA ASP A 156 6.51 5.57 3.71
C ASP A 156 6.85 5.60 2.21
N PHE A 157 7.29 6.75 1.69
CA PHE A 157 7.65 6.93 0.28
C PHE A 157 9.16 6.92 0.03
N ASP A 158 9.96 6.65 1.06
CA ASP A 158 11.39 6.47 0.93
C ASP A 158 11.71 5.27 0.02
N LYS A 159 12.62 5.47 -0.93
CA LYS A 159 12.93 4.45 -1.95
C LYS A 159 13.63 3.23 -1.38
N GLU A 160 14.45 3.42 -0.35
CA GLU A 160 15.14 2.32 0.32
C GLU A 160 14.12 1.50 1.10
N LEU A 161 13.19 2.15 1.80
CA LEU A 161 12.12 1.47 2.55
C LEU A 161 11.19 0.68 1.63
N LEU A 162 10.73 1.30 0.54
CA LEU A 162 9.89 0.63 -0.45
C LEU A 162 10.62 -0.56 -1.09
N THR A 163 11.91 -0.42 -1.38
CA THR A 163 12.73 -1.54 -1.90
C THR A 163 12.82 -2.68 -0.91
N PHE A 164 13.03 -2.37 0.37
CA PHE A 164 13.03 -3.36 1.43
C PHE A 164 11.69 -4.11 1.50
N PHE A 165 10.56 -3.40 1.58
CA PHE A 165 9.24 -4.04 1.65
C PHE A 165 8.94 -4.90 0.42
N VAL A 166 9.25 -4.42 -0.78
CA VAL A 166 9.08 -5.20 -2.01
C VAL A 166 9.87 -6.51 -1.95
N ASN A 167 11.13 -6.46 -1.51
CA ASN A 167 11.97 -7.66 -1.43
C ASN A 167 11.47 -8.65 -0.37
N VAL A 168 11.00 -8.14 0.78
CA VAL A 168 10.39 -8.95 1.84
C VAL A 168 9.11 -9.63 1.35
N LEU A 169 8.19 -8.89 0.74
CA LEU A 169 6.93 -9.43 0.21
C LEU A 169 7.16 -10.51 -0.84
N LEU A 170 8.08 -10.27 -1.77
CA LEU A 170 8.43 -11.29 -2.76
C LEU A 170 9.19 -12.47 -2.14
N GLY A 171 9.90 -12.28 -1.03
CA GLY A 171 10.46 -13.36 -0.23
C GLY A 171 9.38 -14.22 0.41
N GLN A 172 8.36 -13.59 1.02
CA GLN A 172 7.22 -14.29 1.60
C GLN A 172 6.40 -15.05 0.53
N ALA A 173 6.29 -14.52 -0.68
CA ALA A 173 5.74 -15.28 -1.80
C ALA A 173 6.58 -16.54 -2.11
N GLN A 174 7.91 -16.44 -2.10
CA GLN A 174 8.78 -17.61 -2.30
C GLN A 174 8.68 -18.63 -1.15
N GLU A 175 8.44 -18.18 0.07
CA GLU A 175 8.14 -19.04 1.22
C GLU A 175 6.87 -19.87 0.97
N CYS A 176 5.77 -19.24 0.51
CA CYS A 176 4.57 -19.97 0.10
C CYS A 176 4.86 -21.02 -0.99
N LEU A 177 5.73 -20.71 -1.95
CA LEU A 177 6.12 -21.67 -2.99
C LEU A 177 6.92 -22.86 -2.42
N LEU A 178 7.78 -22.62 -1.44
CA LEU A 178 8.50 -23.66 -0.72
C LEU A 178 7.54 -24.54 0.08
N GLU A 179 6.65 -23.96 0.86
CA GLU A 179 5.58 -24.66 1.61
C GLU A 179 4.75 -25.54 0.65
N LYS A 180 4.32 -24.98 -0.48
CA LYS A 180 3.58 -25.74 -1.50
C LYS A 180 4.39 -26.92 -2.03
N SER A 181 5.68 -26.73 -2.29
CA SER A 181 6.54 -27.80 -2.83
C SER A 181 6.68 -28.98 -1.87
N LEU A 182 6.61 -28.73 -0.55
CA LEU A 182 6.63 -29.76 0.49
C LEU A 182 5.30 -30.54 0.51
N ILE A 183 4.17 -29.85 0.42
CA ILE A 183 2.83 -30.46 0.34
C ILE A 183 2.66 -31.29 -0.94
N ASP A 184 3.13 -30.77 -2.07
CA ASP A 184 3.11 -31.46 -3.36
C ASP A 184 4.08 -32.66 -3.41
N HIS A 185 4.82 -32.94 -2.34
CA HIS A 185 5.86 -33.98 -2.26
C HIS A 185 6.85 -33.93 -3.43
N ARG A 186 7.29 -32.71 -3.79
CA ARG A 186 8.32 -32.51 -4.82
C ARG A 186 9.63 -33.15 -4.39
N SER A 187 10.52 -33.41 -5.36
CA SER A 187 11.81 -34.03 -5.07
C SER A 187 12.64 -33.17 -4.10
N ASN A 188 13.39 -33.83 -3.22
CA ASN A 188 14.25 -33.15 -2.23
C ASN A 188 15.20 -32.13 -2.88
N LEU A 189 15.66 -32.39 -4.11
CA LEU A 189 16.48 -31.44 -4.86
C LEU A 189 15.74 -30.14 -5.20
N VAL A 190 14.46 -30.22 -5.59
CA VAL A 190 13.64 -29.04 -5.89
C VAL A 190 13.39 -28.24 -4.62
N VAL A 191 12.99 -28.92 -3.54
CA VAL A 191 12.76 -28.29 -2.23
C VAL A 191 14.03 -27.60 -1.72
N ALA A 192 15.18 -28.28 -1.77
CA ALA A 192 16.46 -27.72 -1.33
C ALA A 192 16.86 -26.49 -2.15
N ARG A 193 16.63 -26.50 -3.47
CA ARG A 193 16.87 -25.33 -4.32
C ARG A 193 15.99 -24.16 -3.92
N LEU A 194 14.69 -24.38 -3.72
CA LEU A 194 13.77 -23.32 -3.29
C LEU A 194 14.19 -22.72 -1.94
N ALA A 195 14.56 -23.56 -0.97
CA ALA A 195 15.04 -23.12 0.34
C ALA A 195 16.33 -22.28 0.26
N ILE A 196 17.29 -22.67 -0.61
CA ILE A 196 18.52 -21.89 -0.84
C ILE A 196 18.18 -20.51 -1.41
N HIS A 197 17.32 -20.42 -2.44
CA HIS A 197 16.94 -19.14 -3.03
C HIS A 197 16.20 -18.24 -2.03
N LEU A 198 15.33 -18.81 -1.20
CA LEU A 198 14.62 -18.09 -0.14
C LEU A 198 15.59 -17.52 0.89
N ARG A 199 16.54 -18.33 1.36
CA ARG A 199 17.61 -17.88 2.27
C ARG A 199 18.39 -16.71 1.67
N ASP A 200 18.85 -16.85 0.42
CA ASP A 200 19.68 -15.82 -0.24
C ASP A 200 18.91 -14.51 -0.39
N ARG A 201 17.61 -14.58 -0.69
CA ARG A 201 16.73 -13.42 -0.76
C ARG A 201 16.58 -12.72 0.59
N TYR A 202 16.32 -13.45 1.67
CA TYR A 202 16.21 -12.83 3.00
C TYR A 202 17.55 -12.30 3.51
N GLN A 203 18.66 -12.94 3.16
CA GLN A 203 20.00 -12.39 3.41
C GLN A 203 20.24 -11.08 2.67
N GLU A 204 19.75 -10.93 1.44
CA GLU A 204 19.78 -9.64 0.73
C GLU A 204 18.91 -8.59 1.44
N CYS A 205 17.71 -8.96 1.89
CA CYS A 205 16.85 -8.04 2.65
C CYS A 205 17.53 -7.56 3.94
N LEU A 206 18.20 -8.45 4.67
CA LEU A 206 18.95 -8.12 5.87
C LEU A 206 20.13 -7.19 5.55
N ARG A 207 20.92 -7.53 4.53
CA ARG A 207 22.05 -6.67 4.09
C ARG A 207 21.55 -5.30 3.65
N HIS A 208 20.42 -5.21 2.98
CA HIS A 208 19.79 -3.94 2.60
C HIS A 208 19.40 -3.11 3.84
N LEU A 209 18.78 -3.75 4.84
CA LEU A 209 18.41 -3.12 6.10
C LEU A 209 19.63 -2.61 6.88
N GLU A 210 20.71 -3.39 6.96
CA GLU A 210 21.95 -3.04 7.67
C GLU A 210 22.74 -1.92 7.00
N ASN A 211 22.72 -1.85 5.66
CA ASN A 211 23.46 -0.84 4.90
C ASN A 211 22.67 0.46 4.66
N SER A 212 21.41 0.50 5.06
CA SER A 212 20.54 1.66 4.92
C SER A 212 20.25 2.29 6.29
N ASN A 213 19.76 3.53 6.29
CA ASN A 213 19.28 4.18 7.51
C ASN A 213 17.90 3.64 7.96
N LEU A 214 17.46 2.50 7.42
CA LEU A 214 16.15 1.92 7.67
C LEU A 214 16.02 1.32 9.07
N CYS A 215 17.14 0.97 9.73
CA CYS A 215 17.14 0.43 11.09
C CYS A 215 16.38 1.32 12.08
N ASP A 216 16.43 2.65 11.93
CA ASP A 216 15.74 3.58 12.83
C ASP A 216 14.21 3.54 12.68
N TYR A 217 13.73 3.12 11.51
CA TYR A 217 12.30 3.03 11.18
C TYR A 217 11.74 1.62 11.38
N VAL A 218 12.54 0.59 11.12
CA VAL A 218 12.11 -0.82 11.05
C VAL A 218 12.56 -1.63 12.27
N SER A 219 13.53 -1.17 13.08
CA SER A 219 14.07 -2.00 14.15
C SER A 219 13.06 -2.36 15.25
N SER A 220 13.20 -3.58 15.74
CA SER A 220 12.39 -4.21 16.78
C SER A 220 12.48 -3.55 18.16
N GLN A 221 13.29 -2.50 18.35
CA GLN A 221 13.33 -1.78 19.63
C GLN A 221 11.95 -1.22 20.02
N LYS A 222 11.08 -0.93 19.04
CA LYS A 222 9.68 -0.53 19.25
C LYS A 222 8.69 -1.70 19.42
N TYR A 223 9.06 -2.92 19.01
CA TYR A 223 8.17 -4.09 18.95
C TYR A 223 8.62 -5.25 19.86
N LYS A 224 9.44 -4.98 20.89
CA LYS A 224 9.72 -5.92 21.99
C LYS A 224 8.48 -6.14 22.87
N VAL A 225 7.39 -6.63 22.29
CA VAL A 225 6.39 -7.38 23.05
C VAL A 225 6.86 -8.82 22.95
N GLY A 226 7.27 -9.37 24.10
CA GLY A 226 7.93 -10.67 24.19
C GLY A 226 7.13 -11.75 23.46
N TRP A 227 7.79 -12.44 22.53
CA TRP A 227 7.31 -13.70 21.99
C TRP A 227 7.29 -14.72 23.14
N PRO A 228 6.14 -15.31 23.50
CA PRO A 228 6.13 -16.48 24.36
C PRO A 228 6.60 -17.66 23.51
N PHE A 229 7.80 -18.15 23.79
CA PHE A 229 8.14 -19.55 23.53
C PHE A 229 7.41 -20.43 24.55
#